data_AF-A0A9W5AS56-F1
#
_entry.id   AF-A0A9W5AS56-F1
#
_cell.length_a   1.000
_cell.length_b   1.000
_cell.length_c   1.000
_cell.angle_alpha   90.00
_cell.angle_beta   90.00
_cell.angle_gamma   90.00
#
_symmetry.space_group_name_H-M   'P 1'
#
loop_
_entity.id
_entity.type
_entity.pdbx_description
1 polymer ?
#
loop_
_entity_poly.entity_id
_entity_poly.type
_entity_poly.pdbx_seq_one_letter_code
_entity_poly.pdbx_strand_id
1 'polypeptide(L)'
;MNITKKIKANRAIKAASSKLQKTFDYAKLGGSKLKNKVDTKIQEKAVLALKAKLAMNHKSFDDFNDDELEIMLTDEKSRIVDSLKNKTIVAALAILGLDFLV
;
A
#
# COMPACT_ATOMS: atom_id res chain seq x y z
N MET A 1 -37.50 -27.76 20.98
CA MET A 1 -36.07 -27.49 20.72
C MET A 1 -35.44 -26.89 21.99
N ASN A 2 -34.42 -27.53 22.56
CA ASN A 2 -33.95 -27.25 23.93
C ASN A 2 -33.20 -25.90 24.06
N ILE A 3 -33.69 -25.03 24.94
CA ILE A 3 -33.22 -23.66 25.22
C ILE A 3 -31.72 -23.65 25.58
N THR A 4 -31.24 -24.69 26.25
CA THR A 4 -29.84 -24.90 26.65
C THR A 4 -28.88 -25.06 25.46
N LYS A 5 -29.33 -25.67 24.35
CA LYS A 5 -28.51 -25.79 23.13
C LYS A 5 -28.34 -24.43 22.44
N LYS A 6 -29.39 -23.61 22.43
CA LYS A 6 -29.38 -22.25 21.86
C LYS A 6 -28.42 -21.32 22.61
N ILE A 7 -28.39 -21.40 23.94
CA ILE A 7 -27.47 -20.62 24.78
C ILE A 7 -26.00 -20.99 24.54
N LYS A 8 -25.69 -22.30 24.41
CA LYS A 8 -24.33 -22.77 24.12
C LYS A 8 -23.84 -22.34 22.73
N ALA A 9 -24.73 -22.40 21.72
CA ALA A 9 -24.45 -21.92 20.37
C ALA A 9 -24.12 -20.42 20.34
N ASN A 10 -24.91 -19.57 21.01
CA ASN A 10 -24.65 -18.13 21.08
C ASN A 10 -23.31 -17.79 21.76
N ARG A 11 -22.91 -18.52 22.80
CA ARG A 11 -21.59 -18.35 23.43
C ARG A 11 -20.45 -18.72 22.49
N ALA A 12 -20.57 -19.82 21.75
CA ALA A 12 -19.58 -20.23 20.76
C ALA A 12 -19.45 -19.22 19.61
N ILE A 13 -20.58 -18.69 19.11
CA ILE A 13 -20.61 -17.65 18.08
C ILE A 13 -19.93 -16.36 18.56
N LYS A 14 -20.19 -15.93 19.81
CA LYS A 14 -19.54 -14.74 20.39
C LYS A 14 -18.04 -14.92 20.63
N ALA A 15 -17.62 -16.13 21.02
CA ALA A 15 -16.20 -16.46 21.17
C ALA A 15 -15.49 -16.49 19.80
N ALA A 16 -16.13 -17.04 18.77
CA ALA A 16 -15.62 -17.04 17.42
C ALA A 16 -15.54 -15.62 16.84
N SER A 17 -16.60 -14.82 16.97
CA SER A 17 -16.62 -13.44 16.46
C SER A 17 -15.58 -12.54 17.12
N SER A 18 -15.39 -12.65 18.44
CA SER A 18 -14.35 -11.89 19.16
C SER A 18 -12.93 -12.31 18.79
N LYS A 19 -12.70 -13.59 18.48
CA LYS A 19 -11.39 -14.08 18.01
C LYS A 19 -11.09 -13.61 16.59
N LEU A 20 -12.09 -13.65 15.70
CA LEU A 20 -12.00 -13.11 14.33
C LEU A 20 -11.74 -11.60 14.32
N GLN A 21 -12.45 -10.85 15.16
CA GLN A 21 -12.26 -9.41 15.29
C GLN A 21 -10.83 -9.07 15.71
N LYS A 22 -10.29 -9.76 16.73
CA LYS A 22 -8.90 -9.59 17.16
C LYS A 22 -7.91 -9.88 16.03
N THR A 23 -8.06 -10.98 15.29
CA THR A 23 -7.15 -11.30 14.17
C THR A 23 -7.23 -10.27 13.04
N PHE A 24 -8.42 -9.74 12.76
CA PHE A 24 -8.62 -8.69 11.77
C PHE A 24 -7.97 -7.37 12.20
N ASP A 25 -8.09 -7.01 13.49
CA ASP A 25 -7.44 -5.81 14.05
C ASP A 25 -5.91 -5.91 13.98
N TYR A 26 -5.32 -7.08 14.27
CA TYR A 26 -3.86 -7.28 14.12
C TYR A 26 -3.41 -7.17 12.66
N ALA A 27 -4.15 -7.75 11.73
CA ALA A 27 -3.87 -7.63 10.30
C ALA A 27 -3.96 -6.16 9.84
N LYS A 28 -4.96 -5.42 10.33
CA LYS A 28 -5.13 -3.99 10.05
C LYS A 28 -3.99 -3.13 10.61
N LEU A 29 -3.52 -3.41 11.83
CA LEU A 29 -2.38 -2.73 12.45
C LEU A 29 -1.04 -3.03 11.76
N GLY A 30 -0.84 -4.27 11.33
CA GLY A 30 0.31 -4.64 10.50
C GLY A 30 0.25 -3.95 9.13
N GLY A 31 -0.93 -3.93 8.52
CA GLY A 31 -1.20 -3.26 7.25
C GLY A 31 -0.96 -1.75 7.30
N SER A 32 -1.32 -1.06 8.39
CA SER A 32 -1.07 0.38 8.53
C SER A 32 0.41 0.72 8.67
N LYS A 33 1.18 -0.07 9.43
CA LYS A 33 2.65 0.11 9.51
C LYS A 33 3.34 -0.15 8.17
N LEU A 34 2.92 -1.20 7.46
CA LEU A 34 3.42 -1.51 6.11
C LEU A 34 3.07 -0.40 5.13
N LYS A 35 1.82 0.07 5.13
CA LYS A 35 1.38 1.20 4.29
C LYS A 35 2.25 2.43 4.55
N ASN A 36 2.45 2.81 5.81
CA ASN A 36 3.29 3.97 6.14
C ASN A 36 4.72 3.81 5.63
N LYS A 37 5.31 2.61 5.79
CA LYS A 37 6.67 2.34 5.30
C LYS A 37 6.76 2.44 3.77
N VAL A 38 5.76 1.92 3.06
CA VAL A 38 5.67 2.02 1.60
C VAL A 38 5.49 3.47 1.16
N ASP A 39 4.59 4.21 1.82
CA ASP A 39 4.34 5.63 1.54
C ASP A 39 5.61 6.48 1.73
N THR A 40 6.35 6.29 2.82
CA THR A 40 7.64 6.96 3.04
C THR A 40 8.65 6.61 1.94
N LYS A 41 8.73 5.33 1.53
CA LYS A 41 9.64 4.91 0.47
C LYS A 41 9.27 5.49 -0.89
N ILE A 42 7.97 5.67 -1.17
CA ILE A 42 7.49 6.34 -2.38
C ILE A 42 7.91 7.81 -2.37
N GLN A 43 7.73 8.51 -1.24
CA GLN A 43 8.14 9.90 -1.10
C GLN A 43 9.64 10.08 -1.31
N GLU A 44 10.47 9.28 -0.63
CA GLU A 44 11.93 9.29 -0.79
C GLU A 44 12.34 9.07 -2.26
N LYS A 45 11.73 8.07 -2.92
CA LYS A 45 12.02 7.77 -4.33
C LYS A 45 11.59 8.91 -5.26
N ALA A 46 10.44 9.54 -4.99
CA ALA A 46 9.95 10.64 -5.80
C ALA A 46 10.88 11.86 -5.72
N VAL A 47 11.32 12.21 -4.51
CA VAL A 47 12.29 13.31 -4.31
C VAL A 47 13.62 13.01 -5.02
N LEU A 48 14.13 11.78 -4.92
CA LEU A 48 15.38 11.39 -5.59
C LEU A 48 15.25 11.39 -7.12
N ALA A 49 14.14 10.88 -7.65
CA ALA A 49 13.87 10.86 -9.08
C ALA A 49 13.70 12.28 -9.63
N LEU A 50 12.99 13.14 -8.89
CA LEU A 50 12.86 14.56 -9.25
C LEU A 50 14.23 15.24 -9.22
N LYS A 51 15.02 15.06 -8.15
CA LYS A 51 16.39 15.60 -8.07
C LYS A 51 17.26 15.15 -9.23
N ALA A 52 17.22 13.86 -9.58
CA ALA A 52 17.95 13.33 -10.72
C ALA A 52 17.48 13.97 -12.03
N LYS A 53 16.17 14.08 -12.25
CA LYS A 53 15.58 14.71 -13.43
C LYS A 53 15.97 16.18 -13.55
N LEU A 54 15.96 16.93 -12.46
CA LEU A 54 16.39 18.32 -12.44
C LEU A 54 17.87 18.45 -12.77
N ALA A 55 18.73 17.64 -12.13
CA ALA A 55 20.16 17.61 -12.40
C ALA A 55 20.48 17.26 -13.87
N MET A 56 19.75 16.30 -14.46
CA MET A 56 19.89 15.94 -15.87
C MET A 56 19.50 17.06 -16.84
N ASN A 57 18.62 17.96 -16.42
CA ASN A 57 18.22 19.13 -17.20
C ASN A 57 19.02 20.38 -16.86
N HIS A 58 20.11 20.25 -16.10
CA HIS A 58 20.92 21.36 -15.59
C HIS A 58 20.11 22.40 -14.79
N LYS A 59 19.06 21.95 -14.11
CA LYS A 59 18.21 22.78 -13.24
C LYS A 59 18.36 22.39 -11.77
N SER A 60 18.19 23.35 -10.87
CA SER A 60 18.08 23.15 -9.42
C SER A 60 16.61 23.21 -8.99
N PHE A 61 16.34 22.80 -7.75
CA PHE A 61 15.05 23.05 -7.11
C PHE A 61 14.77 24.54 -6.98
N ASP A 62 15.81 25.36 -6.85
CA ASP A 62 15.72 26.83 -6.72
C ASP A 62 15.24 27.53 -8.01
N ASP A 63 15.22 26.81 -9.14
CA ASP A 63 14.77 27.33 -10.42
C ASP A 63 13.24 27.26 -10.60
N PHE A 64 12.53 26.71 -9.61
CA PHE A 64 11.08 26.49 -9.65
C PHE A 64 10.41 27.07 -8.42
N ASN A 65 9.14 27.47 -8.57
CA ASN A 65 8.34 27.86 -7.43
C ASN A 65 7.80 26.61 -6.67
N ASP A 66 7.33 26.83 -5.45
CA ASP A 66 6.86 25.75 -4.58
C ASP A 66 5.69 24.96 -5.22
N ASP A 67 4.78 25.65 -5.92
CA ASP A 67 3.63 25.02 -6.58
C ASP A 67 4.08 24.10 -7.73
N GLU A 68 5.04 24.54 -8.53
CA GLU A 68 5.63 23.77 -9.63
C GLU A 68 6.37 22.54 -9.12
N LEU A 69 7.13 22.69 -8.02
CA LEU A 69 7.81 21.58 -7.37
C LEU A 69 6.83 20.56 -6.80
N GLU A 70 5.72 21.02 -6.20
CA GLU A 70 4.67 20.14 -5.68
C GLU A 70 3.99 19.34 -6.80
N ILE A 71 3.66 19.99 -7.93
CA ILE A 71 3.09 19.33 -9.11
C ILE A 71 4.06 18.26 -9.63
N MET A 72 5.32 18.63 -9.88
CA MET A 72 6.33 17.69 -10.37
C MET A 72 6.59 16.53 -9.41
N LEU A 73 6.61 16.79 -8.11
CA LEU A 73 6.77 15.76 -7.09
C LEU A 73 5.56 14.82 -7.03
N THR A 74 4.35 15.35 -7.18
CA THR A 74 3.10 14.57 -7.18
C THR A 74 3.01 13.67 -8.42
N ASP A 75 3.45 14.17 -9.58
CA ASP A 75 3.56 13.38 -10.79
C ASP A 75 4.54 12.22 -10.62
N GLU A 76 5.73 12.48 -10.06
CA GLU A 76 6.73 11.43 -9.85
C GLU A 76 6.26 10.41 -8.79
N LYS A 77 5.57 10.85 -7.73
CA LYS A 77 4.92 9.95 -6.77
C LYS A 77 3.92 9.02 -7.46
N SER A 78 3.05 9.57 -8.31
CA SER A 78 2.02 8.81 -9.03
C SER A 78 2.64 7.78 -9.96
N ARG A 79 3.69 8.18 -10.70
CA ARG A 79 4.46 7.29 -11.56
C ARG A 79 5.10 6.13 -10.81
N ILE A 80 5.66 6.37 -9.63
CA ILE A 80 6.25 5.32 -8.79
C ILE A 80 5.15 4.37 -8.29
N VAL A 81 4.00 4.90 -7.85
CA VAL A 81 2.85 4.10 -7.41
C VAL A 81 2.36 3.19 -8.54
N ASP A 82 2.22 3.71 -9.76
CA ASP A 82 1.78 2.93 -10.91
C ASP A 82 2.79 1.84 -11.27
N SER A 83 4.08 2.14 -11.22
CA SER A 83 5.13 1.14 -11.42
C SER A 83 5.05 0.02 -10.37
N LEU A 84 4.82 0.36 -9.10
CA LEU A 84 4.64 -0.61 -8.03
C LEU A 84 3.40 -1.47 -8.25
N LYS A 85 2.26 -0.88 -8.61
CA LYS A 85 1.03 -1.60 -8.95
C LYS A 85 1.27 -2.61 -10.07
N ASN A 86 1.87 -2.17 -11.19
CA ASN A 86 2.15 -3.05 -12.32
C ASN A 86 3.09 -4.19 -11.93
N LYS A 87 4.19 -3.91 -11.22
CA LYS A 87 5.13 -4.94 -10.76
C LYS A 87 4.48 -5.93 -9.81
N THR A 88 3.59 -5.47 -8.92
CA THR A 88 2.88 -6.34 -7.98
C THR A 88 1.89 -7.25 -8.68
N ILE A 89 1.20 -6.75 -9.71
CA ILE A 89 0.30 -7.56 -10.54
C ILE A 89 1.10 -8.62 -11.27
N VAL A 90 2.18 -8.24 -11.96
CA VAL A 90 3.07 -9.19 -12.66
C VAL A 90 3.62 -10.25 -11.70
N ALA A 91 4.09 -9.83 -10.52
CA ALA A 91 4.56 -10.77 -9.50
C ALA A 91 3.44 -11.73 -9.03
N ALA A 92 2.23 -11.24 -8.82
CA ALA A 92 1.10 -12.08 -8.46
C ALA A 92 0.72 -13.07 -9.58
N LEU A 93 0.72 -12.61 -10.83
CA LEU A 93 0.48 -13.46 -12.00
C LEU A 93 1.53 -14.58 -12.12
N ALA A 94 2.81 -14.26 -11.91
CA ALA A 94 3.89 -15.23 -11.92
C ALA A 94 3.72 -16.30 -10.82
N ILE A 95 3.35 -15.90 -9.59
CA ILE A 95 3.05 -16.84 -8.50
C ILE A 95 1.87 -17.76 -8.85
N LEU A 96 0.88 -17.24 -9.55
CA LEU A 96 -0.30 -17.98 -10.00
C LEU A 96 -0.05 -18.84 -11.25
N GLY A 97 1.16 -18.84 -11.80
CA GLY A 97 1.51 -19.60 -13.02
C GLY A 97 0.86 -19.05 -14.29
N LEU A 98 0.39 -17.79 -14.26
CA LEU A 98 -0.22 -17.11 -15.40
C LEU A 98 0.79 -16.38 -16.28
N ASP A 99 2.06 -16.79 -16.22
CA ASP A 99 3.18 -16.18 -16.94
C ASP A 99 3.05 -16.29 -18.48
N PHE A 100 2.11 -17.10 -18.99
CA PHE A 100 1.79 -17.21 -20.43
C PHE A 100 0.98 -16.03 -21.00
N LEU A 101 0.30 -15.24 -20.16
CA LEU A 101 -0.57 -14.12 -20.59
C LEU A 101 0.14 -12.76 -20.62
N VAL A 102 1.43 -12.72 -20.28
CA VAL A 102 2.30 -11.53 -20.24
C VAL A 102 3.27 -11.53 -21.41
#